data_AF-A0A7V9ZG62-F1
#
_entry.id   AF-A0A7V9ZG62-F1
#
_cell.length_a   1.000
_cell.length_b   1.000
_cell.length_c   1.000
_cell.angle_alpha   90.00
_cell.angle_beta   90.00
_cell.angle_gamma   90.00
#
_symmetry.space_group_name_H-M   'P 1'
#
loop_
_entity.id
_entity.type
_entity.pdbx_description
1 polymer ?
#
loop_
_entity_poly.entity_id
_entity_poly.type
_entity_poly.pdbx_seq_one_letter_code
_entity_poly.pdbx_strand_id
1 'polypeptide(L)' 'MRIVAVFGLVRPEMDSRESGDSAIDLLRSAIDASGLSTRKWAEQVAWRDERTVRRWLAGRAIPAAVVRELRRRLME' A
#
# COMPACT_ATOMS: atom_id res chain seq x y z
N MET A 1 -20.43 -3.43 15.09
CA MET A 1 -20.80 -2.49 14.01
C MET A 1 -19.90 -1.27 14.11
N ARG A 2 -19.24 -0.92 12.99
CA ARG A 2 -18.52 0.34 12.65
C ARG A 2 -17.35 0.78 13.55
N ILE A 3 -16.14 0.60 13.02
CA ILE A 3 -15.06 1.58 13.20
C ILE A 3 -14.94 2.34 11.88
N VAL A 4 -15.02 3.66 11.99
CA VAL A 4 -15.10 4.65 10.92
C VAL A 4 -13.69 4.98 10.45
N ALA A 5 -13.49 4.99 9.12
CA ALA A 5 -12.27 5.42 8.47
C ALA A 5 -11.99 6.91 8.79
N VAL A 6 -10.87 7.19 9.42
CA VAL A 6 -10.36 8.56 9.60
C VAL A 6 -9.59 8.93 8.33
N PHE A 7 -10.28 9.62 7.43
CA PHE A 7 -9.73 10.24 6.24
C PHE A 7 -8.95 11.50 6.67
N GLY A 8 -7.66 11.31 6.96
CA GLY A 8 -6.73 12.38 7.27
C GLY A 8 -6.26 13.12 6.02
N LEU A 9 -6.68 14.36 5.92
CA LEU A 9 -6.35 15.33 4.88
C LEU A 9 -4.83 15.59 4.81
N VAL A 10 -4.14 15.09 3.78
CA VAL A 10 -2.82 15.61 3.37
C VAL A 10 -2.83 15.71 1.86
N ARG A 11 -2.81 16.94 1.34
CA ARG A 11 -2.42 17.24 -0.04
C ARG A 11 -0.90 17.44 -0.03
N PRO A 12 -0.10 16.58 -0.67
CA PRO A 12 1.26 16.92 -0.99
C PRO A 12 1.36 17.45 -2.42
N GLU A 13 2.21 18.45 -2.54
CA GLU A 13 2.60 19.19 -3.73
C GLU A 13 3.48 18.27 -4.60
N MET A 14 2.98 17.93 -5.81
CA MET A 14 3.61 16.95 -6.72
C MET A 14 5.05 17.32 -7.11
N ASP A 15 6.02 16.79 -6.37
CA ASP A 15 7.43 16.74 -6.78
C ASP A 15 7.68 15.41 -7.50
N SER A 16 8.43 15.42 -8.62
CA SER A 16 8.57 14.23 -9.49
C SER A 16 9.40 13.08 -8.87
N ARG A 17 9.80 13.20 -7.60
CA ARG A 17 10.31 12.12 -6.75
C ARG A 17 9.21 11.43 -5.89
N GLU A 18 8.02 12.00 -5.77
CA GLU A 18 6.91 11.51 -4.92
C GLU A 18 6.17 10.28 -5.45
N SER A 19 6.31 9.95 -6.74
CA SER A 19 5.56 8.82 -7.32
C SER A 19 5.92 7.48 -6.66
N GLY A 20 7.12 7.35 -6.10
CA GLY A 20 7.56 6.19 -5.33
C GLY A 20 6.98 6.18 -3.91
N ASP A 21 7.10 7.30 -3.19
CA ASP A 21 6.59 7.46 -1.81
C ASP A 21 5.07 7.27 -1.75
N SER A 22 4.31 7.84 -2.69
CA SER A 22 2.86 7.68 -2.75
C SER A 22 2.43 6.21 -2.89
N ALA A 23 3.17 5.40 -3.66
CA ALA A 23 2.85 3.98 -3.83
C ALA A 23 3.20 3.15 -2.58
N ILE A 24 4.27 3.53 -1.87
CA ILE A 24 4.69 2.90 -0.61
C ILE A 24 3.68 3.22 0.49
N ASP A 25 3.21 4.46 0.57
CA ASP A 25 2.21 4.85 1.56
C ASP A 25 0.85 4.20 1.30
N LEU A 26 0.46 4.02 0.03
CA LEU A 26 -0.70 3.21 -0.34
C LEU A 26 -0.53 1.74 0.11
N LEU A 27 0.65 1.16 -0.09
CA LEU A 27 0.94 -0.21 0.34
C LEU A 27 0.91 -0.34 1.86
N ARG A 28 1.49 0.61 2.59
CA ARG A 28 1.44 0.66 4.07
C ARG A 28 0.01 0.76 4.57
N SER A 29 -0.77 1.67 4.01
CA SER A 29 -2.18 1.87 4.35
C SER A 29 -3.01 0.62 4.07
N ALA A 30 -2.76 -0.07 2.96
CA ALA A 30 -3.46 -1.32 2.64
C ALA A 30 -3.10 -2.48 3.58
N ILE A 31 -1.84 -2.54 4.06
CA ILE A 31 -1.43 -3.53 5.06
C ILE A 31 -2.09 -3.21 6.40
N ASP A 32 -2.05 -1.95 6.84
CA ASP A 32 -2.63 -1.53 8.11
C ASP A 32 -4.15 -1.71 8.17
N ALA A 33 -4.86 -1.27 7.11
CA ALA A 33 -6.31 -1.45 6.98
C ALA A 33 -6.76 -2.91 6.99
N SER A 34 -5.89 -3.85 6.58
CA SER A 34 -6.20 -5.27 6.61
C SER A 34 -6.11 -5.89 8.01
N GLY A 35 -5.40 -5.24 8.96
CA GLY A 35 -5.07 -5.81 10.26
C GLY A 35 -4.15 -7.03 10.21
N LEU A 36 -3.60 -7.38 9.04
CA LEU A 36 -2.70 -8.50 8.84
C LEU A 36 -1.24 -8.05 9.02
N SER A 37 -0.40 -8.98 9.49
CA SER A 37 1.05 -8.78 9.40
C SER A 37 1.48 -8.72 7.93
N THR A 38 2.59 -8.03 7.63
CA THR A 38 3.14 -7.91 6.27
C THR A 38 3.30 -9.28 5.59
N ARG A 39 3.70 -10.30 6.34
CA ARG A 39 3.80 -11.69 5.85
C ARG A 39 2.44 -12.24 5.40
N LYS A 40 1.44 -12.21 6.29
CA LYS A 40 0.10 -12.73 5.98
C LYS A 40 -0.55 -11.95 4.84
N TRP A 41 -0.35 -10.64 4.82
CA TRP A 41 -0.82 -9.79 3.73
C TRP A 41 -0.15 -10.16 2.40
N ALA A 42 1.17 -10.38 2.40
CA ALA A 42 1.90 -10.78 1.20
C ALA A 42 1.38 -12.12 0.64
N GLU A 43 1.17 -13.11 1.51
CA GLU A 43 0.69 -14.45 1.14
C GLU A 43 -0.78 -14.43 0.69
N GLN A 44 -1.67 -13.77 1.44
CA GLN A 44 -3.12 -13.86 1.27
C GLN A 44 -3.72 -12.82 0.32
N VAL A 45 -3.13 -11.62 0.27
CA VAL A 45 -3.68 -10.48 -0.48
C VAL A 45 -2.92 -10.26 -1.78
N ALA A 46 -1.58 -10.23 -1.69
CA ALA A 46 -0.73 -9.95 -2.84
C ALA A 46 -0.32 -11.20 -3.63
N TRP A 47 -0.45 -12.40 -3.06
CA TRP A 47 0.11 -13.64 -3.60
C TRP A 47 1.59 -13.50 -3.96
N ARG A 48 2.36 -12.88 -3.05
CA ARG A 48 3.79 -12.60 -3.19
C ARG A 48 4.55 -13.06 -1.94
N ASP A 49 5.85 -13.23 -2.11
CA ASP A 49 6.76 -13.47 -0.99
C ASP A 49 6.91 -12.22 -0.12
N GLU A 50 6.99 -12.41 1.19
CA GLU A 50 7.18 -11.33 2.16
C GLU A 50 8.41 -10.46 1.84
N ARG A 51 9.52 -11.06 1.37
CA ARG A 51 10.73 -10.31 1.02
C ARG A 51 10.49 -9.34 -0.13
N THR A 52 9.59 -9.66 -1.05
CA THR A 52 9.23 -8.79 -2.15
C THR A 52 8.50 -7.55 -1.63
N VAL A 53 7.52 -7.75 -0.73
CA VAL A 53 6.78 -6.66 -0.09
C VAL A 53 7.70 -5.81 0.79
N ARG A 54 8.60 -6.42 1.56
CA ARG A 54 9.61 -5.68 2.33
C ARG A 54 10.53 -4.84 1.46
N ARG A 55 10.96 -5.34 0.29
CA ARG A 55 11.76 -4.56 -0.67
C ARG A 55 10.99 -3.35 -1.20
N TRP A 56 9.70 -3.52 -1.51
CA TRP A 56 8.84 -2.40 -1.91
C TRP A 56 8.73 -1.35 -0.82
N LEU A 57 8.47 -1.76 0.42
CA LEU A 57 8.41 -0.87 1.58
C LEU A 57 9.74 -0.16 1.89
N ALA A 58 10.86 -0.73 1.46
CA ALA A 58 12.21 -0.16 1.58
C ALA A 58 12.57 0.81 0.44
N GLY A 59 11.63 1.15 -0.45
CA GLY A 59 11.88 2.09 -1.56
C GLY A 59 12.14 1.45 -2.92
N ARG A 60 12.11 0.12 -3.02
CA ARG A 60 12.29 -0.54 -4.33
C ARG A 60 11.04 -0.33 -5.17
N ALA A 61 11.24 -0.11 -6.48
CA ALA A 61 10.14 0.08 -7.44
C ALA A 61 9.05 -1.00 -7.31
N ILE A 62 7.82 -0.53 -7.12
CA ILE A 62 6.60 -1.35 -7.09
C ILE A 62 6.07 -1.45 -8.52
N PRO A 63 5.78 -2.66 -9.03
CA PRO A 63 5.21 -2.79 -10.37
C PRO A 63 3.87 -2.04 -10.48
N ALA A 64 3.68 -1.29 -11.57
CA ALA A 64 2.46 -0.49 -11.78
C ALA A 64 1.17 -1.32 -11.70
N ALA A 65 1.20 -2.58 -12.13
CA ALA A 65 0.08 -3.52 -12.01
C ALA A 65 -0.34 -3.75 -10.55
N VAL A 66 0.62 -3.79 -9.63
CA VAL A 66 0.36 -3.95 -8.19
C VAL A 66 -0.24 -2.68 -7.61
N VAL A 67 0.31 -1.51 -7.96
CA VAL A 67 -0.23 -0.21 -7.52
C VAL A 67 -1.69 -0.03 -7.98
N ARG A 68 -2.00 -0.40 -9.22
CA ARG A 68 -3.36 -0.34 -9.76
C ARG A 68 -4.32 -1.25 -8.99
N GLU A 69 -3.91 -2.47 -8.67
CA GLU A 69 -4.73 -3.40 -7.88
C GLU A 69 -4.95 -2.91 -6.44
N LEU A 70 -3.93 -2.32 -5.82
CA LEU A 70 -4.05 -1.71 -4.49
C LEU A 70 -5.07 -0.56 -4.48
N ARG A 71 -5.01 0.32 -5.48
CA ARG A 71 -5.97 1.42 -5.62
C ARG A 71 -7.39 0.92 -5.81
N ARG A 72 -7.58 -0.12 -6.62
CA ARG A 72 -8.90 -0.75 -6.81
C ARG A 72 -9.49 -1.23 -5.49
N ARG A 73 -8.71 -1.96 -4.69
CA ARG A 73 -9.16 -2.54 -3.41
C ARG A 73 -9.39 -1.52 -2.29
N LEU A 74 -8.72 -0.38 -2.31
CA LEU A 74 -8.90 0.68 -1.31
C LEU A 74 -10.10 1.60 -1.60
N MET A 75 -10.64 1.56 -2.82
CA MET A 75 -11.80 2.36 -3.23
C MET A 75 -13.12 1.56 -3.25
N GLU A 76 -13.06 0.24 -3.07
CA GLU A 76 -14.20 -0.66 -2.84
C GLU A 76 -14.54 -0.71 -1.34
#